data_AF-A0A2N2L9J6-F1
#
_entry.id   AF-A0A2N2L9J6-F1
#
_cell.length_a   1.000
_cell.length_b   1.000
_cell.length_c   1.000
_cell.angle_alpha   90.00
_cell.angle_beta   90.00
_cell.angle_gamma   90.00
#
_symmetry.space_group_name_H-M   'P 1'
#
loop_
_entity.id
_entity.type
_entity.pdbx_description
1 polymer ?
#
loop_
_entity_poly.entity_id
_entity_poly.type
_entity_poly.pdbx_seq_one_letter_code
_entity_poly.pdbx_strand_id
1 'polypeptide(L)' 'MNFVILDYDRTEDAELADRLGVLAHPAFAVVAPDSDEVTDRLYGPLVEEKLREVLDGAIATGG' A
#
# COMPACT_ATOMS: atom_id res chain seq x y z
N MET A 1 4.02 12.35 -1.96
CA MET A 1 3.46 11.05 -1.54
C MET A 1 1.94 11.13 -1.57
N ASN A 2 1.27 10.13 -2.14
CA ASN A 2 -0.19 10.03 -2.16
C ASN A 2 -0.61 8.82 -1.31
N PHE A 3 -1.72 8.92 -0.60
CA PHE A 3 -2.30 7.81 0.16
C PHE A 3 -3.65 7.45 -0.44
N VAL A 4 -3.82 6.20 -0.86
CA VAL A 4 -5.03 5.71 -1.52
C VAL A 4 -5.61 4.58 -0.68
N ILE A 5 -6.91 4.65 -0.40
CA ILE A 5 -7.66 3.58 0.26
C ILE A 5 -8.46 2.86 -0.82
N LEU A 6 -8.29 1.54 -0.91
CA LEU A 6 -9.05 0.69 -1.81
C LEU A 6 -10.26 0.11 -1.09
N ASP A 7 -11.45 0.32 -1.66
CA ASP A 7 -12.70 -0.25 -1.17
C ASP A 7 -13.02 -1.53 -1.97
N TYR A 8 -12.90 -2.69 -1.32
CA TYR A 8 -13.04 -4.00 -1.99
C TYR A 8 -14.48 -4.27 -2.44
N ASP A 9 -15.46 -3.52 -1.96
CA ASP A 9 -16.85 -3.60 -2.45
C ASP A 9 -16.99 -2.93 -3.84
N ARG A 10 -16.00 -2.13 -4.27
CA ARG A 10 -15.93 -1.53 -5.60
C ARG A 10 -15.08 -2.39 -6.52
N THR A 11 -15.64 -2.80 -7.65
CA THR A 11 -14.98 -3.71 -8.60
C THR A 11 -13.61 -3.20 -9.07
N GLU A 12 -13.49 -1.92 -9.41
CA GLU A 12 -12.22 -1.34 -9.89
C GLU A 12 -11.12 -1.39 -8.82
N ASP A 13 -11.48 -1.10 -7.57
CA ASP A 13 -10.56 -1.11 -6.44
C ASP A 13 -10.15 -2.54 -6.07
N ALA A 14 -11.08 -3.50 -6.16
CA ALA A 14 -10.81 -4.92 -5.95
C ALA A 14 -9.88 -5.50 -7.02
N GLU A 15 -10.07 -5.14 -8.30
CA GLU A 15 -9.17 -5.53 -9.39
C GLU A 15 -7.77 -4.94 -9.21
N LEU A 16 -7.69 -3.67 -8.77
CA LEU A 16 -6.42 -3.06 -8.45
C LEU A 16 -5.75 -3.74 -7.24
N ALA A 17 -6.52 -4.08 -6.21
CA ALA A 17 -6.03 -4.76 -5.03
C ALA A 17 -5.46 -6.16 -5.37
N ASP A 18 -6.14 -6.91 -6.24
CA ASP A 18 -5.66 -8.19 -6.77
C ASP A 18 -4.36 -8.04 -7.55
N ARG A 19 -4.29 -7.06 -8.47
CA ARG A 19 -3.06 -6.75 -9.22
C ARG A 19 -1.88 -6.42 -8.32
N LEU A 20 -2.11 -5.68 -7.23
CA LEU A 20 -1.08 -5.28 -6.28
C LEU A 20 -0.75 -6.40 -5.26
N GLY A 21 -1.53 -7.49 -5.21
CA GLY A 21 -1.35 -8.59 -4.27
C GLY A 21 -1.75 -8.26 -2.83
N VAL A 22 -2.64 -7.29 -2.65
CA VAL A 22 -3.25 -6.94 -1.37
C VAL A 22 -4.67 -7.49 -1.37
N LEU A 23 -4.84 -8.73 -0.89
CA LEU A 23 -6.13 -9.44 -0.87
C LEU A 23 -6.65 -9.71 0.55
N ALA A 24 -5.90 -9.32 1.57
CA ALA A 24 -6.25 -9.48 2.97
C ALA A 24 -6.65 -8.14 3.59
N HIS A 25 -7.46 -8.16 4.65
CA HIS A 25 -7.85 -6.95 5.36
C HIS A 25 -7.49 -7.04 6.86
N PRO A 26 -6.80 -6.05 7.43
CA PRO A 26 -6.15 -4.91 6.76
C PRO A 26 -4.85 -5.32 6.05
N ALA A 27 -4.54 -4.69 4.91
CA ALA A 27 -3.28 -4.82 4.20
C ALA A 27 -2.85 -3.49 3.58
N PHE A 28 -1.55 -3.31 3.44
CA PHE A 28 -0.93 -2.08 2.94
C PHE A 28 0.12 -2.45 1.89
N ALA A 29 0.23 -1.63 0.85
CA ALA A 29 1.24 -1.77 -0.18
C ALA A 29 1.90 -0.41 -0.43
N VAL A 30 3.22 -0.41 -0.63
CA VAL A 30 3.97 0.74 -1.12
C VAL A 30 4.25 0.50 -2.59
N VAL A 31 3.88 1.45 -3.44
CA VAL A 31 4.04 1.37 -4.90
C VAL A 31 5.08 2.39 -5.34
N ALA A 32 6.00 1.98 -6.22
CA ALA A 32 7.01 2.86 -6.78
C ALA A 32 6.37 4.01 -7.61
N PRO A 33 7.01 5.19 -7.65
CA PRO A 33 6.51 6.29 -8.47
C PRO A 33 6.49 5.90 -9.96
N ASP A 34 5.45 6.36 -10.67
CA ASP A 34 5.27 6.15 -12.11
C ASP A 34 5.30 4.68 -12.57
N SER A 35 5.05 3.75 -11.65
CA SER A 35 5.09 2.30 -11.88
C SER A 35 3.93 1.61 -11.14
N ASP A 36 3.64 0.36 -11.50
CA ASP A 36 2.78 -0.55 -10.73
C ASP A 36 3.59 -1.56 -9.89
N GLU A 37 4.91 -1.35 -9.80
CA GLU A 37 5.80 -2.13 -8.95
C GLU A 37 5.52 -1.88 -7.46
N VAL A 38 5.17 -2.95 -6.76
CA VAL A 38 5.01 -2.95 -5.30
C VAL A 38 6.37 -3.19 -4.64
N THR A 39 6.88 -2.18 -3.94
CA THR A 39 8.18 -2.23 -3.27
C THR A 39 8.08 -2.82 -1.86
N ASP A 40 6.93 -2.72 -1.22
CA ASP A 40 6.68 -3.31 0.10
C ASP A 40 5.22 -3.72 0.29
N ARG A 41 4.99 -4.77 1.09
CA ARG A 41 3.67 -5.29 1.45
C ARG A 41 3.61 -5.63 2.93
N LEU A 42 2.58 -5.13 3.60
CA LEU A 42 2.34 -5.34 5.02
C LEU A 42 0.93 -5.86 5.22
N TYR A 43 0.79 -6.84 6.10
CA TYR A 43 -0.48 -7.49 6.38
C TYR A 43 -0.80 -7.45 7.87
N GLY A 44 -2.09 -7.35 8.18
CA GLY A 44 -2.59 -7.27 9.54
C GLY A 44 -2.52 -5.85 10.14
N PRO A 45 -3.05 -5.67 11.36
CA PRO A 45 -3.10 -4.37 11.99
C PRO A 45 -1.69 -3.85 12.26
N LEU A 46 -1.40 -2.64 11.77
CA LEU A 46 -0.16 -1.94 12.06
C LEU A 46 -0.36 -0.98 13.24
N VAL A 47 0.63 -0.98 14.14
CA VAL A 47 0.75 0.06 15.17
C VAL A 47 1.35 1.33 14.55
N GLU A 48 1.05 2.49 15.12
CA GLU A 48 1.46 3.81 14.59
C GLU A 48 2.96 3.89 14.28
N GLU A 49 3.81 3.34 15.16
CA GLU A 49 5.26 3.33 14.99
C GLU A 49 5.69 2.64 13.70
N LYS A 50 5.17 1.43 13.43
CA LYS A 50 5.45 0.69 12.20
C LYS A 50 4.93 1.41 10.97
N LEU A 51 3.75 2.02 11.05
CA LEU A 51 3.21 2.79 9.94
C LEU A 51 4.11 4.01 9.65
N ARG A 52 4.62 4.67 10.69
CA ARG A 52 5.54 5.80 10.53
C ARG A 52 6.85 5.39 9.86
N GLU A 53 7.45 4.27 10.28
CA GLU A 53 8.68 3.76 9.64
C GLU A 53 8.51 3.51 8.14
N VAL A 54 7.38 2.93 7.74
CA VAL A 54 7.07 2.64 6.34
C VAL A 54 6.88 3.93 5.54
N LEU A 55 6.19 4.91 6.12
CA LEU A 55 5.99 6.22 5.49
C LEU A 55 7.33 6.97 5.34
N ASP A 56 8.17 6.96 6.37
CA ASP A 56 9.49 7.60 6.34
C ASP A 56 10.39 6.94 5.29
N GLY A 57 10.36 5.60 5.19
CA GLY A 57 11.06 4.85 4.16
C GLY A 57 10.60 5.21 2.75
N ALA A 58 9.28 5.29 2.52
CA ALA A 58 8.70 5.65 1.23
C ALA A 58 9.01 7.10 0.82
N ILE A 59 9.08 8.03 1.78
CA ILE A 59 9.49 9.41 1.53
C ILE A 59 10.97 9.48 1.14
N ALA A 60 11.84 8.74 1.83
CA ALA A 60 13.28 8.75 1.59
C ALA A 60 13.68 8.13 0.24
N THR A 61 12.88 7.22 -0.31
CA THR A 61 13.12 6.61 -1.64
C THR A 61 12.56 7.42 -2.81
N GLY A 62 11.67 8.38 -2.55
CA GLY A 62 11.04 9.22 -3.58
C GLY A 62 11.66 10.61 -3.77
N GLY A 63 12.87 10.84 -3.24
CA GLY A 63 13.60 12.12 -3.29
C GLY A 63 14.81 12.10 -4.21
#